data_AF-A0A383C5A6-F1
#
_entry.id   AF-A0A383C5A6-F1
#
_cell.length_a   1.000
_cell.length_b   1.000
_cell.length_c   1.000
_cell.angle_alpha   90.00
_cell.angle_beta   90.00
_cell.angle_gamma   90.00
#
_symmetry.space_group_name_H-M   'P 1'
#
loop_
_entity.id
_entity.type
_entity.pdbx_description
1 polymer ?
#
loop_
_entity_poly.entity_id
_entity_poly.type
_entity_poly.pdbx_seq_one_letter_code
_entity_poly.pdbx_strand_id
1 'polypeptide(L)' 'AIINLSRIQEIIVNEKNTLNNKINLENLQKYKFINKKYKRLKLLGSGDLKKKFDIELNSISKSAKEKIEKLGGKVILIK' A
#
# COMPACT_ATOMS: atom_id res chain seq x y z
N ALA A 1 -4.74 4.45 9.85
CA ALA A 1 -3.88 5.15 8.88
C ALA A 1 -4.55 5.12 7.53
N ILE A 2 -4.50 6.25 6.83
CA ILE A 2 -4.97 6.38 5.46
C ILE A 2 -3.73 6.62 4.61
N ILE A 3 -3.58 5.87 3.52
CA ILE A 3 -2.47 6.03 2.58
C ILE A 3 -3.03 6.08 1.15
N ASN A 4 -2.38 6.85 0.29
CA ASN A 4 -2.73 7.00 -1.12
C ASN A 4 -1.78 6.17 -2.00
N LEU A 5 -2.25 5.76 -3.18
CA LEU A 5 -1.41 5.09 -4.18
C LEU A 5 -0.20 5.93 -4.58
N SER A 6 -0.32 7.27 -4.72
CA SER A 6 0.83 8.14 -5.00
C SER A 6 1.95 7.95 -3.97
N ARG A 7 1.59 7.94 -2.68
CA ARG A 7 2.56 7.83 -1.59
C ARG A 7 3.22 6.46 -1.57
N ILE A 8 2.46 5.40 -1.88
CA ILE A 8 3.02 4.05 -2.04
C ILE A 8 4.02 4.02 -3.20
N GLN A 9 3.67 4.63 -4.33
CA GLN A 9 4.57 4.72 -5.48
C GLN A 9 5.86 5.48 -5.12
N GLU A 10 5.78 6.62 -4.42
CA GLU A 10 6.96 7.36 -3.97
C GLU A 10 7.86 6.51 -3.07
N ILE A 11 7.26 5.76 -2.14
CA ILE A 11 7.98 4.82 -1.28
C ILE A 11 8.69 3.78 -2.13
N ILE A 12 8.03 3.19 -3.11
CA ILE A 12 8.62 2.18 -4.00
C ILE A 12 9.78 2.75 -4.83
N VAL A 13 9.65 4.00 -5.30
CA VAL A 13 10.66 4.65 -6.14
C VAL A 13 11.89 5.02 -5.32
N ASN A 14 11.70 5.57 -4.12
CA ASN A 14 12.78 5.98 -3.24
C ASN A 14 13.44 4.78 -2.52
N GLU A 15 12.65 3.80 -2.13
CA GLU A 15 13.06 2.65 -1.33
C GLU A 15 12.90 1.35 -2.14
N LYS A 16 13.55 1.32 -3.32
CA LYS A 16 13.49 0.26 -4.34
C LYS A 16 13.68 -1.18 -3.82
N ASN A 17 14.23 -1.39 -2.63
CA ASN A 17 14.56 -2.71 -2.09
C ASN A 17 13.94 -3.03 -0.72
N THR A 18 13.22 -2.10 -0.10
CA THR A 18 12.98 -2.22 1.35
C THR A 18 11.72 -3.01 1.71
N LEU A 19 10.71 -3.05 0.83
CA LEU A 19 9.44 -3.75 1.15
C LEU A 19 9.31 -5.18 0.65
N ASN A 20 10.34 -5.78 0.06
CA ASN A 20 10.29 -7.17 -0.45
C ASN A 20 9.03 -7.47 -1.30
N ASN A 21 8.58 -6.45 -2.04
CA ASN A 21 7.33 -6.43 -2.82
C ASN A 21 6.00 -6.57 -2.04
N LYS A 22 6.01 -6.45 -0.71
CA LYS A 22 4.83 -6.55 0.15
C LYS A 22 4.60 -5.32 1.03
N ILE A 23 3.48 -4.64 0.81
CA ILE A 23 3.00 -3.52 1.61
C ILE A 23 2.07 -4.05 2.70
N ASN A 24 2.50 -4.03 3.95
CA ASN A 24 1.67 -4.36 5.10
C ASN A 24 1.80 -3.29 6.20
N LEU A 25 0.91 -3.33 7.20
CA LEU A 25 0.94 -2.36 8.31
C LEU A 25 2.28 -2.39 9.06
N GLU A 26 2.83 -3.57 9.30
CA GLU A 26 4.07 -3.76 10.05
C GLU A 26 5.29 -3.16 9.34
N ASN A 27 5.48 -3.45 8.06
CA ASN A 27 6.53 -2.89 7.21
C ASN A 27 6.38 -1.38 7.17
N LEU A 28 5.17 -0.87 6.92
CA LEU A 28 4.95 0.56 6.86
C LEU A 28 5.25 1.27 8.20
N GLN A 29 5.02 0.62 9.34
CA GLN A 29 5.40 1.13 10.65
C GLN A 29 6.91 1.01 10.92
N LYS A 30 7.51 -0.11 10.50
CA LYS A 30 8.95 -0.39 10.65
C LYS A 30 9.79 0.65 9.89
N TYR A 31 9.38 0.98 8.67
CA TYR A 31 9.99 2.00 7.82
C TYR A 31 9.49 3.43 8.12
N LYS A 32 8.74 3.62 9.21
CA LYS A 32 8.21 4.92 9.67
C LYS A 32 7.34 5.68 8.65
N PHE A 33 6.81 5.00 7.62
CA PHE A 33 5.84 5.61 6.69
C PHE A 33 4.51 5.94 7.34
N ILE A 34 4.14 5.17 8.36
CA ILE A 34 3.00 5.43 9.25
C ILE A 34 3.40 5.24 10.70
N ASN A 35 2.75 6.02 11.54
CA ASN A 35 3.03 6.02 12.96
C ASN A 35 2.46 4.76 13.64
N LYS A 36 3.18 4.23 14.66
CA LYS A 36 2.82 2.96 15.35
C LYS A 36 1.46 3.00 16.04
N LYS A 37 0.91 4.19 16.31
CA LYS A 37 -0.43 4.38 16.89
C LYS A 37 -1.56 3.84 16.01
N TYR A 38 -1.34 3.68 14.70
CA TYR A 38 -2.39 3.26 13.78
C TYR A 38 -2.47 1.74 13.70
N LYS A 39 -3.60 1.18 14.15
CA LYS A 39 -3.90 -0.26 14.10
C LYS A 39 -4.61 -0.73 12.83
N ARG A 40 -5.18 0.20 12.05
CA ARG A 40 -5.93 -0.09 10.81
C ARG A 40 -5.30 0.61 9.63
N LEU A 41 -5.22 -0.07 8.49
CA LEU A 41 -4.73 0.48 7.23
C LEU A 41 -5.87 0.61 6.21
N LYS A 42 -6.06 1.83 5.70
CA LYS A 42 -6.98 2.12 4.59
C LYS A 42 -6.21 2.66 3.39
N LEU A 43 -6.40 2.06 2.22
CA LEU A 43 -5.82 2.53 0.96
C LEU A 43 -6.83 3.32 0.12
N LEU A 44 -6.38 4.45 -0.39
CA LEU A 44 -7.13 5.33 -1.28
C LEU A 44 -6.49 5.36 -2.67
N GLY A 45 -7.34 5.56 -3.68
CA GLY A 45 -7.01 5.44 -5.10
C GLY A 45 -6.36 6.67 -5.72
N SER A 46 -5.98 7.67 -4.92
CA SER A 46 -5.33 8.88 -5.44
C SER A 46 -3.90 8.57 -5.85
N GLY A 47 -3.60 8.78 -7.14
CA GLY A 47 -2.30 8.49 -7.76
C GLY A 47 -2.26 7.24 -8.62
N ASP A 48 -1.15 7.06 -9.31
CA ASP A 48 -0.92 5.93 -10.20
C ASP A 48 0.22 5.05 -9.67
N LEU A 49 -0.04 3.75 -9.72
CA LEU A 49 0.92 2.72 -9.36
C LEU A 49 1.50 2.18 -10.69
N LYS A 50 2.82 2.01 -10.79
CA LYS A 50 3.48 1.55 -12.06
C LYS A 50 4.11 0.17 -11.96
N LYS A 51 4.01 -0.47 -10.80
CA LYS A 51 4.68 -1.74 -10.50
C LYS A 51 3.71 -2.67 -9.76
N LYS A 52 3.87 -3.97 -9.96
CA LYS A 52 3.12 -4.99 -9.24
C LYS A 52 3.60 -5.07 -7.79
N PHE A 53 2.67 -5.10 -6.85
CA PHE A 53 2.95 -5.28 -5.42
C PHE A 53 1.83 -6.09 -4.77
N ASP A 54 2.19 -6.80 -3.71
CA ASP A 54 1.27 -7.45 -2.80
C ASP A 54 0.92 -6.46 -1.67
N ILE A 55 -0.37 -6.18 -1.45
CA ILE A 55 -0.81 -5.20 -0.45
C ILE A 55 -1.74 -5.88 0.55
N GLU A 56 -1.38 -5.82 1.83
CA GLU A 56 -2.15 -6.31 2.98
C GLU A 56 -2.70 -5.14 3.79
N LEU A 57 -4.04 -5.06 3.88
CA LEU A 57 -4.72 -3.94 4.51
C LEU A 57 -6.10 -4.30 5.02
N ASN A 58 -6.68 -3.47 5.89
CA ASN A 58 -8.02 -3.72 6.44
C ASN A 58 -9.13 -3.18 5.53
N SER A 59 -8.85 -2.16 4.74
CA SER A 59 -9.84 -1.53 3.87
C SER A 59 -9.22 -0.85 2.66
N ILE A 60 -9.92 -0.89 1.53
CA ILE A 60 -9.48 -0.31 0.26
C ILE A 60 -10.66 0.39 -0.43
N SER A 61 -10.41 1.50 -1.12
CA SER A 61 -11.43 2.14 -1.96
C SER A 61 -11.64 1.40 -3.28
N LYS A 62 -12.83 1.50 -3.88
CA LYS A 62 -13.13 0.87 -5.19
C LYS A 62 -12.10 1.26 -6.27
N SER A 63 -11.84 2.56 -6.40
CA SER A 63 -10.87 3.08 -7.38
C SER A 63 -9.44 2.55 -7.15
N ALA A 64 -9.00 2.38 -5.89
CA ALA A 64 -7.69 1.80 -5.61
C ALA A 64 -7.63 0.32 -6.01
N LYS A 65 -8.69 -0.43 -5.70
CA LYS A 65 -8.80 -1.84 -6.03
C LYS A 65 -8.69 -2.05 -7.54
N GLU A 66 -9.46 -1.29 -8.33
CA GLU A 66 -9.43 -1.35 -9.79
C GLU A 66 -8.04 -1.06 -10.37
N LYS A 67 -7.33 -0.05 -9.84
CA LYS A 67 -5.97 0.27 -10.29
C LYS A 67 -4.97 -0.85 -9.99
N ILE A 68 -5.08 -1.51 -8.84
CA ILE A 68 -4.19 -2.62 -8.46
C ILE A 68 -4.50 -3.86 -9.30
N GLU A 69 -5.78 -4.19 -9.50
CA GLU A 69 -6.22 -5.31 -10.35
C GLU A 69 -5.76 -5.12 -11.80
N LYS A 70 -5.85 -3.90 -12.34
CA LYS A 70 -5.34 -3.57 -13.70
C LYS A 70 -3.84 -3.80 -13.87
N LEU A 71 -3.07 -3.72 -12.78
CA LEU A 71 -1.62 -3.93 -12.80
C LEU A 71 -1.24 -5.39 -12.47
N GLY A 72 -2.22 -6.26 -12.23
CA GLY A 72 -1.98 -7.64 -11.78
C GLY A 72 -1.39 -7.72 -10.36
N GLY A 73 -1.63 -6.70 -9.53
CA GLY A 73 -1.21 -6.70 -8.12
C GLY A 73 -2.18 -7.51 -7.25
N LYS A 74 -1.70 -7.99 -6.10
CA LYS A 74 -2.50 -8.77 -5.16
C LYS A 74 -2.95 -7.89 -4.00
N VAL A 75 -4.24 -7.94 -3.67
CA VAL A 75 -4.79 -7.28 -2.48
C VAL A 75 -5.30 -8.33 -1.52
N ILE A 76 -4.75 -8.34 -0.31
CA ILE A 76 -5.16 -9.21 0.80
C ILE A 76 -5.84 -8.34 1.84
N LEU A 77 -7.11 -8.62 2.10
CA LEU A 77 -7.89 -7.95 3.12
C LEU A 77 -7.75 -8.71 4.45
N ILE A 78 -7.08 -8.08 5.42
CA ILE A 78 -6.99 -8.56 6.81
C ILE A 78 -8.16 -8.00 7.61
N LYS A 79 -9.05 -8.89 8.07
CA LYS A 79 -10.21 -8.54 8.90
C LYS A 79 -9.79 -8.05 10.29
#